data_AF-A0AA36MTF9-F1
#
_entry.id   AF-A0AA36MTF9-F1
#
_cell.length_a   1.000
_cell.length_b   1.000
_cell.length_c   1.000
_cell.angle_alpha   90.00
_cell.angle_beta   90.00
_cell.angle_gamma   90.00
#
_symmetry.space_group_name_H-M   'P 1'
#
loop_
_entity.id
_entity.type
_entity.pdbx_description
1 polymer ?
#
loop_
_entity_poly.entity_id
_entity_poly.type
_entity_poly.pdbx_seq_one_letter_code
_entity_poly.pdbx_strand_id
1 'polypeptide(L)'
;MCEVAHELDEEAQLEYEEACNEVLELQAELRAEKMEVQQLMMRVQASQAASASFAQSAALPAVLEEPRAHELQHLFRWLADNVDLSHPRIFDVGFEVPIGGRTVHLHRVVQWPLPSVGLQLTAPSEHRVPLGHLLASTRSTGKVDVAALLHFLHGWDLIAGELTTAAHLSPEPSVLLSHRASTQGILIATWPTREAQVSPCSLRLGERVEVEYEGEKYLGILYSLDAYGMASIKCDADPPGVMTVTPLSRVKRVSTAECLPCTAQDVVGISVSAMTDIVDSVPGRQMHRRTRSSAL
;
A
#
# COMPACT_ATOMS: atom_id res chain seq x y z
N MET A 1 -6.72 55.96 40.80
CA MET A 1 -5.78 54.81 40.74
C MET A 1 -6.35 53.55 41.40
N CYS A 2 -7.11 53.62 42.50
CA CYS A 2 -7.75 52.42 43.07
C CYS A 2 -8.90 51.83 42.23
N GLU A 3 -9.67 52.64 41.50
CA GLU A 3 -10.81 52.15 40.70
C GLU A 3 -10.37 51.28 39.51
N VAL A 4 -9.31 51.68 38.80
CA VAL A 4 -8.77 50.92 37.65
C VAL A 4 -8.27 49.53 38.07
N ALA A 5 -7.77 49.38 39.29
CA ALA A 5 -7.30 48.08 39.79
C ALA A 5 -8.47 47.12 40.09
N HIS A 6 -9.65 47.66 40.42
CA HIS A 6 -10.86 46.87 40.67
C HIS A 6 -11.49 46.41 39.36
N GLU A 7 -11.57 47.28 38.35
CA GLU A 7 -12.14 46.94 37.04
C GLU A 7 -11.34 45.83 36.33
N LEU A 8 -10.01 45.83 36.44
CA LEU A 8 -9.16 44.79 35.87
C LEU A 8 -9.31 43.43 36.57
N ASP A 9 -9.61 43.43 37.88
CA ASP A 9 -9.84 42.20 38.65
C ASP A 9 -11.20 41.58 38.27
N GLU A 10 -12.23 42.42 38.07
CA GLU A 10 -13.55 41.98 37.60
C GLU A 10 -13.50 41.42 36.16
N GLU A 11 -12.78 42.07 35.25
CA GLU A 11 -12.60 41.59 33.88
C GLU A 11 -11.88 40.23 33.85
N ALA A 12 -10.78 40.09 34.60
CA ALA A 12 -10.05 38.84 34.70
C ALA A 12 -10.89 37.71 35.32
N GLN A 13 -11.76 38.03 36.29
CA GLN A 13 -12.67 37.06 36.87
C GLN A 13 -13.73 36.59 35.86
N LEU A 14 -14.30 37.49 35.06
CA LEU A 14 -15.26 37.14 34.02
C LEU A 14 -14.63 36.24 32.95
N GLU A 15 -13.43 36.57 32.46
CA GLU A 15 -12.70 35.74 31.51
C GLU A 15 -12.41 34.34 32.06
N TYR A 16 -12.03 34.25 33.34
CA TYR A 16 -11.80 32.97 34.01
C TYR A 16 -13.08 32.12 34.10
N GLU A 17 -14.20 32.74 34.46
CA GLU A 17 -15.50 32.06 34.53
C GLU A 17 -15.98 31.60 33.15
N GLU A 18 -15.81 32.42 32.10
CA GLU A 18 -16.10 32.06 30.71
C GLU A 18 -15.25 30.86 30.24
N ALA A 19 -13.94 30.90 30.47
CA ALA A 19 -13.03 29.81 30.13
C ALA A 19 -13.40 28.51 30.87
N CYS A 20 -13.81 28.62 32.15
CA CYS A 20 -14.27 27.47 32.93
C CYS A 20 -15.57 26.87 32.35
N ASN A 21 -16.50 27.70 31.89
CA ASN A 21 -17.73 27.24 31.24
C ASN A 21 -17.44 26.57 29.89
N GLU A 22 -16.57 27.14 29.07
CA GLU A 22 -16.16 26.56 27.78
C GLU A 22 -15.55 25.16 27.97
N VAL A 23 -14.67 24.99 28.97
CA VAL A 23 -14.08 23.68 29.29
C VAL A 23 -15.16 22.66 29.70
N LEU A 24 -16.18 23.07 30.46
CA LEU A 24 -17.28 22.19 30.84
C LEU A 24 -18.14 21.78 29.65
N GLU A 25 -18.41 22.69 28.72
CA GLU A 25 -19.15 22.43 27.49
C GLU A 25 -18.40 21.44 26.60
N LEU A 26 -17.11 21.69 26.32
CA LEU A 26 -16.27 20.79 25.53
C LEU A 26 -16.13 19.40 26.18
N GLN A 27 -16.06 19.33 27.51
CA GLN A 27 -16.08 18.04 28.22
C GLN A 27 -17.43 17.32 28.13
N ALA A 28 -18.53 18.04 27.98
CA ALA A 28 -19.84 17.44 27.74
C ALA A 28 -19.95 16.90 26.30
N GLU A 29 -19.53 17.68 25.31
CA GLU A 29 -19.48 17.27 23.90
C GLU A 29 -18.60 16.04 23.70
N LEU A 30 -17.37 16.07 24.24
CA LEU A 30 -16.44 14.93 24.14
C LEU A 30 -17.04 13.65 24.75
N ARG A 31 -17.81 13.77 25.84
CA ARG A 31 -18.51 12.61 26.44
C ARG A 31 -19.67 12.13 25.58
N ALA A 32 -20.42 13.04 24.95
CA ALA A 32 -21.52 12.69 24.04
C ALA A 32 -21.00 11.94 22.81
N GLU A 33 -19.97 12.49 22.14
CA GLU A 33 -19.30 11.86 20.99
C GLU A 33 -18.74 10.48 21.35
N LYS A 34 -18.10 10.35 22.52
CA LYS A 34 -17.59 9.05 22.99
C LYS A 34 -18.68 8.01 23.17
N MET A 35 -19.87 8.41 23.64
CA MET A 35 -21.02 7.50 23.76
C MET A 35 -21.57 7.10 22.39
N GLU A 36 -21.59 8.00 21.41
CA GLU A 36 -22.00 7.68 20.04
C GLU A 36 -21.04 6.69 19.38
N VAL A 37 -19.73 6.90 19.50
CA VAL A 37 -18.71 5.96 19.02
C VAL A 37 -18.90 4.58 19.66
N GLN A 38 -19.14 4.52 20.97
CA GLN A 38 -19.42 3.25 21.65
C GLN A 38 -20.69 2.57 21.12
N GLN A 39 -21.76 3.32 20.86
CA GLN A 39 -22.98 2.77 20.26
C GLN A 39 -22.74 2.25 18.85
N LEU A 40 -22.02 3.00 18.01
CA LEU A 40 -21.66 2.58 16.66
C LEU A 40 -20.78 1.33 16.69
N MET A 41 -19.78 1.28 17.58
CA MET A 41 -18.95 0.09 17.78
C MET A 41 -19.80 -1.13 18.19
N MET A 42 -20.74 -0.99 19.12
CA MET A 42 -21.64 -2.08 19.49
C MET A 42 -22.51 -2.54 18.31
N ARG A 43 -23.01 -1.61 17.48
CA ARG A 43 -23.77 -1.96 16.26
C ARG A 43 -22.91 -2.70 15.25
N VAL A 44 -21.71 -2.20 14.96
CA VAL A 44 -20.76 -2.86 14.06
C VAL A 44 -20.37 -4.24 14.60
N GLN A 45 -20.10 -4.36 15.90
CA GLN A 45 -19.79 -5.64 16.54
C GLN A 45 -20.98 -6.61 16.49
N ALA A 46 -22.21 -6.14 16.70
CA ALA A 46 -23.40 -6.97 16.57
C ALA A 46 -23.61 -7.45 15.12
N SER A 47 -23.39 -6.58 14.12
CA SER A 47 -23.40 -6.93 12.70
C SER A 47 -22.28 -7.90 12.33
N GLN A 48 -21.09 -7.74 12.91
CA GLN A 48 -19.96 -8.65 12.70
C GLN A 48 -20.20 -10.01 13.37
N ALA A 49 -20.77 -10.07 14.58
CA ALA A 49 -21.11 -11.33 15.24
C ALA A 49 -22.20 -12.10 14.47
N ALA A 50 -23.18 -11.38 13.93
CA ALA A 50 -24.16 -11.94 13.01
C ALA A 50 -23.53 -12.44 11.70
N SER A 51 -22.46 -11.80 11.22
CA SER A 51 -21.76 -12.20 9.98
C SER A 51 -20.73 -13.32 10.21
N ALA A 52 -20.07 -13.37 11.36
CA ALA A 52 -19.06 -14.37 11.72
C ALA A 52 -19.68 -15.76 11.93
N SER A 53 -20.95 -15.81 12.35
CA SER A 53 -21.72 -17.05 12.41
C SER A 53 -22.08 -17.59 11.01
N PHE A 54 -22.03 -16.77 9.95
CA PHE A 54 -22.12 -17.22 8.56
C PHE A 54 -20.76 -17.61 7.95
N ALA A 55 -19.65 -17.03 8.42
CA ALA A 55 -18.32 -17.28 7.86
C ALA A 55 -17.73 -18.67 8.18
N GLN A 56 -18.26 -19.40 9.16
CA GLN A 56 -17.83 -20.79 9.44
C GLN A 56 -18.56 -21.85 8.62
N SER A 57 -19.52 -21.46 7.77
CA SER A 57 -20.20 -22.39 6.85
C SER A 57 -19.64 -22.24 5.43
N ALA A 58 -18.38 -22.64 5.24
CA ALA A 58 -17.65 -22.59 3.96
C ALA A 58 -18.15 -23.60 2.90
N ALA A 59 -19.38 -24.09 3.01
CA ALA A 59 -20.00 -24.99 2.03
C ALA A 59 -21.53 -24.94 2.13
N LEU A 60 -22.14 -23.81 1.76
CA LEU A 60 -23.58 -23.75 1.51
C LEU A 60 -23.88 -23.50 0.02
N PRO A 61 -24.94 -24.14 -0.52
CA PRO A 61 -25.20 -24.25 -1.94
C PRO A 61 -25.65 -22.91 -2.53
N ALA A 62 -25.10 -22.59 -3.72
CA ALA A 62 -25.39 -21.63 -4.79
C ALA A 62 -26.66 -20.71 -4.82
N VAL A 63 -27.50 -20.63 -3.78
CA VAL A 63 -28.82 -19.96 -3.80
C VAL A 63 -28.74 -18.49 -3.31
N LEU A 64 -27.56 -17.99 -2.95
CA LEU A 64 -27.34 -16.61 -2.48
C LEU A 64 -26.55 -15.73 -3.48
N GLU A 65 -26.61 -16.00 -4.79
CA GLU A 65 -25.91 -15.17 -5.78
C GLU A 65 -26.60 -13.82 -6.07
N GLU A 66 -27.90 -13.70 -5.82
CA GLU A 66 -28.70 -12.49 -6.11
C GLU A 66 -28.24 -11.20 -5.39
N PRO A 67 -28.03 -11.17 -4.05
CA PRO A 67 -27.61 -9.95 -3.36
C PRO A 67 -26.24 -9.46 -3.84
N ARG A 68 -25.34 -10.41 -4.14
CA ARG A 68 -23.99 -10.11 -4.59
C ARG A 68 -23.96 -9.53 -6.01
N ALA A 69 -24.82 -10.02 -6.90
CA ALA A 69 -24.97 -9.46 -8.24
C ALA A 69 -25.41 -7.99 -8.18
N HIS A 70 -26.31 -7.65 -7.25
CA HIS A 70 -26.77 -6.27 -7.04
C HIS A 70 -25.64 -5.35 -6.53
N GLU A 71 -24.84 -5.79 -5.56
CA GLU A 71 -23.68 -5.02 -5.07
C GLU A 71 -22.66 -4.75 -6.18
N LEU A 72 -22.35 -5.76 -6.99
CA LEU A 72 -21.46 -5.63 -8.13
C LEU A 72 -22.01 -4.69 -9.19
N GLN A 73 -23.31 -4.73 -9.48
CA GLN A 73 -23.95 -3.76 -10.39
C GLN A 73 -23.81 -2.33 -9.86
N HIS A 74 -24.06 -2.12 -8.56
CA HIS A 74 -23.92 -0.80 -7.95
C HIS A 74 -22.47 -0.30 -8.00
N LEU A 75 -21.50 -1.17 -7.70
CA LEU A 75 -20.08 -0.86 -7.79
C LEU A 75 -19.67 -0.48 -9.22
N PHE A 76 -20.03 -1.27 -10.23
CA PHE A 76 -19.65 -1.00 -11.62
C PHE A 76 -20.33 0.25 -12.18
N ARG A 77 -21.56 0.52 -11.77
CA ARG A 77 -22.21 1.80 -12.07
C ARG A 77 -21.43 2.97 -11.47
N TRP A 78 -21.12 2.89 -10.18
CA TRP A 78 -20.34 3.92 -9.50
C TRP A 78 -18.95 4.11 -10.13
N LEU A 79 -18.27 3.03 -10.49
CA LEU A 79 -16.99 3.07 -11.21
C LEU A 79 -17.16 3.76 -12.57
N ALA A 80 -18.18 3.38 -13.34
CA ALA A 80 -18.44 3.97 -14.65
C ALA A 80 -18.68 5.48 -14.57
N ASP A 81 -19.30 5.97 -13.50
CA ASP A 81 -19.55 7.39 -13.28
C ASP A 81 -18.30 8.16 -12.81
N ASN A 82 -17.39 7.52 -12.07
CA ASN A 82 -16.28 8.20 -11.39
C ASN A 82 -14.90 7.99 -12.01
N VAL A 83 -14.69 6.93 -12.81
CA VAL A 83 -13.36 6.61 -13.36
C VAL A 83 -13.00 7.50 -14.55
N ASP A 84 -11.75 7.93 -14.68
CA ASP A 84 -11.29 8.59 -15.92
C ASP A 84 -10.56 7.60 -16.83
N LEU A 85 -11.27 7.08 -17.84
CA LEU A 85 -10.73 6.15 -18.83
C LEU A 85 -9.76 6.80 -19.82
N SER A 86 -9.68 8.13 -19.87
CA SER A 86 -8.91 8.90 -20.86
C SER A 86 -7.41 8.92 -20.54
N HIS A 87 -7.05 8.76 -19.26
CA HIS A 87 -5.68 8.86 -18.78
C HIS A 87 -5.20 7.55 -18.12
N PRO A 88 -5.13 6.43 -18.87
CA PRO A 88 -4.61 5.18 -18.32
C PRO A 88 -3.12 5.31 -18.02
N ARG A 89 -2.72 4.92 -16.81
CA ARG A 89 -1.32 4.81 -16.39
C ARG A 89 -0.94 3.34 -16.34
N ILE A 90 0.25 2.98 -16.79
CA ILE A 90 0.73 1.60 -16.76
C ILE A 90 1.84 1.49 -15.74
N PHE A 91 1.72 0.51 -14.84
CA PHE A 91 2.68 0.24 -13.78
C PHE A 91 3.17 -1.21 -13.87
N ASP A 92 4.47 -1.40 -13.65
CA ASP A 92 5.08 -2.70 -13.44
C ASP A 92 5.38 -2.80 -11.93
N VAL A 93 4.42 -3.36 -11.20
CA VAL A 93 4.44 -3.49 -9.74
C VAL A 93 5.34 -4.66 -9.35
N GLY A 94 5.05 -5.86 -9.85
CA GLY A 94 5.90 -7.05 -9.71
C GLY A 94 5.91 -7.68 -8.32
N PHE A 95 4.88 -7.49 -7.51
CA PHE A 95 4.81 -8.07 -6.16
C PHE A 95 3.41 -8.54 -5.75
N GLU A 96 3.40 -9.33 -4.68
CA GLU A 96 2.23 -9.87 -4.01
C GLU A 96 1.61 -8.84 -3.05
N VAL A 97 0.30 -8.74 -3.07
CA VAL A 97 -0.47 -7.82 -2.25
C VAL A 97 -1.51 -8.60 -1.45
N PRO A 98 -1.38 -8.65 -0.10
CA PRO A 98 -2.36 -9.30 0.75
C PRO A 98 -3.54 -8.36 1.04
N ILE A 99 -4.77 -8.80 0.75
CA ILE A 99 -6.01 -8.06 1.04
C ILE A 99 -7.08 -9.04 1.50
N GLY A 100 -7.67 -8.81 2.67
CA GLY A 100 -8.80 -9.61 3.17
C GLY A 100 -8.52 -11.12 3.23
N GLY A 101 -7.28 -11.51 3.55
CA GLY A 101 -6.85 -12.92 3.60
C GLY A 101 -6.58 -13.58 2.23
N ARG A 102 -6.67 -12.85 1.12
CA ARG A 102 -6.21 -13.29 -0.20
C ARG A 102 -4.91 -12.61 -0.58
N THR A 103 -4.05 -13.31 -1.28
CA THR A 103 -2.83 -12.76 -1.87
C THR A 103 -3.01 -12.67 -3.38
N VAL A 104 -2.91 -11.45 -3.92
CA VAL A 104 -2.97 -11.22 -5.37
C VAL A 104 -1.63 -10.73 -5.90
N HIS A 105 -1.27 -11.18 -7.10
CA HIS A 105 -0.07 -10.78 -7.79
C HIS A 105 -0.39 -9.67 -8.79
N LEU A 106 0.11 -8.46 -8.51
CA LEU A 106 0.03 -7.36 -9.45
C LEU A 106 1.36 -7.29 -10.20
N HIS A 107 1.39 -7.79 -11.43
CA HIS A 107 2.56 -7.70 -12.31
C HIS A 107 2.52 -6.39 -13.09
N ARG A 108 2.02 -6.45 -14.33
CA ARG A 108 1.79 -5.30 -15.18
C ARG A 108 0.34 -4.90 -15.09
N VAL A 109 0.08 -3.73 -14.52
CA VAL A 109 -1.27 -3.23 -14.28
C VAL A 109 -1.51 -1.93 -15.04
N VAL A 110 -2.77 -1.73 -15.43
CA VAL A 110 -3.28 -0.43 -15.87
C VAL A 110 -4.06 0.18 -14.72
N GLN A 111 -3.89 1.47 -14.52
CA GLN A 111 -4.55 2.23 -13.48
C GLN A 111 -5.28 3.42 -14.08
N TRP A 112 -6.49 3.68 -13.58
CA TRP A 112 -7.27 4.86 -13.90
C TRP A 112 -7.65 5.63 -12.63
N PRO A 113 -7.50 6.97 -12.63
CA PRO A 113 -7.86 7.76 -11.47
C PRO A 113 -9.37 7.89 -11.31
N LEU A 114 -9.81 7.97 -10.05
CA LEU A 114 -11.17 8.33 -9.66
C LEU A 114 -11.11 9.72 -8.99
N PRO A 115 -11.13 10.81 -9.78
CA PRO A 115 -10.81 12.16 -9.30
C PRO A 115 -11.72 12.69 -8.18
N SER A 116 -12.96 12.20 -8.09
CA SER A 116 -13.92 12.62 -7.06
C SER A 116 -13.55 12.17 -5.64
N VAL A 117 -12.81 11.05 -5.52
CA VAL A 117 -12.55 10.39 -4.24
C VAL A 117 -11.06 10.17 -3.96
N GLY A 118 -10.18 10.53 -4.89
CA GLY A 118 -8.73 10.31 -4.74
C GLY A 118 -8.31 8.84 -4.80
N LEU A 119 -9.21 7.94 -5.19
CA LEU A 119 -8.91 6.52 -5.38
C LEU A 119 -8.41 6.24 -6.80
N GLN A 120 -7.92 5.02 -7.01
CA GLN A 120 -7.46 4.50 -8.28
C GLN A 120 -8.10 3.14 -8.55
N LEU A 121 -8.53 2.91 -9.79
CA LEU A 121 -8.95 1.60 -10.28
C LEU A 121 -7.76 0.97 -10.97
N THR A 122 -7.25 -0.12 -10.40
CA THR A 122 -6.06 -0.82 -10.89
C THR A 122 -6.46 -2.21 -11.37
N ALA A 123 -6.19 -2.54 -12.63
CA ALA A 123 -6.52 -3.83 -13.21
C ALA A 123 -5.29 -4.44 -13.91
N PRO A 124 -5.20 -5.77 -14.05
CA PRO A 124 -4.17 -6.39 -14.88
C PRO A 124 -4.26 -5.87 -16.31
N SER A 125 -3.11 -5.67 -16.96
CA SER A 125 -3.06 -5.04 -18.29
C SER A 125 -3.84 -5.79 -19.37
N GLU A 126 -4.02 -7.10 -19.19
CA GLU A 126 -4.80 -7.99 -20.03
C GLU A 126 -6.30 -7.66 -19.98
N HIS A 127 -6.78 -7.18 -18.83
CA HIS A 127 -8.18 -6.81 -18.60
C HIS A 127 -8.49 -5.36 -18.98
N ARG A 128 -7.52 -4.62 -19.51
CA ARG A 128 -7.67 -3.20 -19.88
C ARG A 128 -8.85 -2.96 -20.83
N VAL A 129 -8.88 -3.71 -21.93
CA VAL A 129 -9.88 -3.56 -23.00
C VAL A 129 -11.27 -4.00 -22.54
N PRO A 130 -11.47 -5.22 -21.98
CA PRO A 130 -12.81 -5.66 -21.57
C PRO A 130 -13.38 -4.79 -20.44
N LEU A 131 -12.58 -4.44 -19.43
CA LEU A 131 -13.01 -3.57 -18.33
C LEU A 131 -13.35 -2.16 -18.83
N GLY A 132 -12.49 -1.58 -19.68
CA GLY A 132 -12.72 -0.28 -20.27
C GLY A 132 -13.99 -0.23 -21.12
N HIS A 133 -14.24 -1.28 -21.91
CA HIS A 133 -15.47 -1.39 -22.70
C HIS A 133 -16.73 -1.49 -21.82
N LEU A 134 -16.69 -2.31 -20.76
CA LEU A 134 -17.82 -2.46 -19.82
C LEU A 134 -18.15 -1.15 -19.09
N LEU A 135 -17.13 -0.41 -18.65
CA LEU A 135 -17.32 0.87 -17.96
C LEU A 135 -17.78 1.97 -18.93
N ALA A 136 -17.22 2.02 -20.14
CA ALA A 136 -17.64 2.97 -21.18
C ALA A 136 -19.08 2.72 -21.65
N SER A 137 -19.47 1.47 -21.86
CA SER A 137 -20.84 1.12 -22.25
C SER A 137 -21.82 1.49 -21.15
N THR A 138 -21.53 1.12 -19.90
CA THR A 138 -22.33 1.47 -18.71
C THR A 138 -22.52 2.99 -18.58
N ARG A 139 -21.47 3.78 -18.81
CA ARG A 139 -21.54 5.25 -18.79
C ARG A 139 -22.46 5.78 -19.90
N SER A 140 -22.34 5.25 -21.11
CA SER A 140 -23.13 5.72 -22.26
C SER A 140 -24.62 5.39 -22.15
N THR A 141 -24.97 4.26 -21.54
CA THR A 141 -26.36 3.80 -21.38
C THR A 141 -26.99 4.25 -20.06
N GLY A 142 -26.18 4.62 -19.07
CA GLY A 142 -26.61 4.86 -17.69
C GLY A 142 -27.07 3.61 -16.94
N LYS A 143 -26.85 2.42 -17.51
CA LYS A 143 -27.26 1.12 -16.95
C LYS A 143 -26.17 0.08 -17.20
N VAL A 144 -25.86 -0.71 -16.17
CA VAL A 144 -24.92 -1.82 -16.31
C VAL A 144 -25.59 -2.94 -17.09
N ASP A 145 -24.96 -3.39 -18.18
CA ASP A 145 -25.37 -4.61 -18.86
C ASP A 145 -25.06 -5.82 -17.96
N VAL A 146 -26.10 -6.37 -17.33
CA VAL A 146 -25.99 -7.45 -16.36
C VAL A 146 -25.38 -8.71 -16.99
N ALA A 147 -25.70 -9.01 -18.25
CA ALA A 147 -25.18 -10.20 -18.92
C ALA A 147 -23.67 -10.06 -19.19
N ALA A 148 -23.24 -8.89 -19.70
CA ALA A 148 -21.83 -8.59 -19.89
C ALA A 148 -21.05 -8.55 -18.57
N LEU A 149 -21.64 -7.97 -17.51
CA LEU A 149 -21.06 -7.94 -16.17
C LEU A 149 -20.86 -9.34 -15.60
N LEU A 150 -21.90 -10.19 -15.63
CA LEU A 150 -21.82 -11.55 -15.11
C LEU A 150 -20.84 -12.41 -15.91
N HIS A 151 -20.76 -12.20 -17.22
CA HIS A 151 -19.75 -12.85 -18.05
C HIS A 151 -18.33 -12.43 -17.67
N PHE A 152 -18.10 -11.12 -17.49
CA PHE A 152 -16.80 -10.57 -17.06
C PHE A 152 -16.40 -11.04 -15.66
N LEU A 153 -17.36 -11.07 -14.73
CA LEU A 153 -17.16 -11.47 -13.34
C LEU A 153 -17.21 -12.99 -13.13
N HIS A 154 -17.33 -13.77 -14.20
CA HIS A 154 -17.26 -15.22 -14.10
C HIS A 154 -15.89 -15.61 -13.53
N GLY A 155 -15.90 -16.15 -12.31
CA GLY A 155 -14.67 -16.52 -11.60
C GLY A 155 -14.04 -15.39 -10.78
N TRP A 156 -14.69 -14.26 -10.55
CA TRP A 156 -14.20 -13.18 -9.68
C TRP A 156 -14.92 -13.14 -8.33
N ASP A 157 -14.18 -12.82 -7.26
CA ASP A 157 -14.66 -12.61 -5.90
C ASP A 157 -14.47 -11.18 -5.42
N LEU A 158 -15.55 -10.53 -4.98
CA LEU A 158 -15.51 -9.22 -4.34
C LEU A 158 -15.11 -9.38 -2.87
N ILE A 159 -14.04 -8.71 -2.49
CA ILE A 159 -13.43 -8.77 -1.16
C ILE A 159 -13.20 -7.33 -0.72
N ALA A 160 -13.90 -6.90 0.32
CA ALA A 160 -13.55 -5.69 1.05
C ALA A 160 -12.48 -6.03 2.10
N GLY A 161 -11.48 -5.18 2.25
CA GLY A 161 -10.44 -5.41 3.23
C GLY A 161 -9.52 -4.22 3.40
N GLU A 162 -8.49 -4.42 4.21
CA GLU A 162 -7.44 -3.44 4.41
C GLU A 162 -6.21 -3.85 3.60
N LEU A 163 -5.59 -2.85 2.99
CA LEU A 163 -4.36 -2.96 2.24
C LEU A 163 -3.22 -2.41 3.10
N THR A 164 -2.22 -3.23 3.35
CA THR A 164 -0.98 -2.83 4.00
C THR A 164 0.17 -2.99 3.01
N THR A 165 0.94 -1.93 2.80
CA THR A 165 2.10 -1.96 1.89
C THR A 165 3.33 -1.39 2.59
N ALA A 166 4.52 -1.66 2.06
CA ALA A 166 5.74 -1.07 2.61
C ALA A 166 5.75 0.48 2.52
N ALA A 167 4.98 1.07 1.60
CA ALA A 167 4.84 2.51 1.45
C ALA A 167 3.82 3.13 2.42
N HIS A 168 2.85 2.36 2.90
CA HIS A 168 1.77 2.82 3.78
C HIS A 168 1.79 2.00 5.08
N LEU A 169 2.33 2.61 6.14
CA LEU A 169 2.43 1.98 7.47
C LEU A 169 1.06 1.79 8.13
N SER A 170 0.07 2.60 7.76
CA SER A 170 -1.31 2.45 8.19
C SER A 170 -2.09 1.56 7.21
N PRO A 171 -2.91 0.62 7.69
CA PRO A 171 -3.83 -0.12 6.84
C PRO A 171 -4.81 0.84 6.16
N GLU A 172 -4.98 0.71 4.84
CA GLU A 172 -5.91 1.54 4.07
C GLU A 172 -7.11 0.72 3.58
N PRO A 173 -8.34 1.25 3.65
CA PRO A 173 -9.50 0.53 3.15
C PRO A 173 -9.40 0.33 1.64
N SER A 174 -9.67 -0.89 1.19
CA SER A 174 -9.53 -1.28 -0.20
C SER A 174 -10.63 -2.27 -0.60
N VAL A 175 -10.95 -2.25 -1.90
CA VAL A 175 -11.86 -3.23 -2.50
C VAL A 175 -11.09 -4.00 -3.56
N LEU A 176 -11.06 -5.32 -3.43
CA LEU A 176 -10.40 -6.23 -4.33
C LEU A 176 -11.44 -7.12 -5.02
N LEU A 177 -11.42 -7.13 -6.35
CA LEU A 177 -11.97 -8.25 -7.12
C LEU A 177 -10.83 -9.25 -7.33
N SER A 178 -10.85 -10.38 -6.63
CA SER A 178 -9.86 -11.45 -6.77
C SER A 178 -10.34 -12.51 -7.75
N HIS A 179 -9.52 -12.93 -8.70
CA HIS A 179 -9.85 -14.08 -9.52
C HIS A 179 -9.77 -15.38 -8.70
N ARG A 180 -10.70 -16.31 -8.91
CA ARG A 180 -10.82 -17.57 -8.15
C ARG A 180 -9.80 -18.62 -8.56
N ALA A 181 -9.48 -18.65 -9.86
CA ALA A 181 -8.62 -19.67 -10.46
C ALA A 181 -7.19 -19.19 -10.72
N SER A 182 -6.88 -17.92 -10.44
CA SER A 182 -5.54 -17.34 -10.61
C SER A 182 -5.24 -16.35 -9.50
N THR A 183 -4.00 -15.85 -9.45
CA THR A 183 -3.58 -14.82 -8.50
C THR A 183 -3.86 -13.40 -9.00
N GLN A 184 -4.65 -13.23 -10.06
CA GLN A 184 -4.96 -11.90 -10.60
C GLN A 184 -6.00 -11.18 -9.73
N GLY A 185 -5.90 -9.84 -9.67
CA GLY A 185 -6.81 -9.00 -8.92
C GLY A 185 -7.06 -7.65 -9.60
N ILE A 186 -8.27 -7.12 -9.49
CA ILE A 186 -8.61 -5.73 -9.79
C ILE A 186 -8.81 -5.01 -8.47
N LEU A 187 -8.04 -3.97 -8.21
CA LEU A 187 -7.95 -3.26 -6.96
C LEU A 187 -8.55 -1.86 -7.08
N ILE A 188 -9.34 -1.45 -6.10
CA ILE A 188 -9.81 -0.08 -5.91
C ILE A 188 -9.22 0.39 -4.58
N ALA A 189 -8.20 1.25 -4.67
CA ALA A 189 -7.48 1.80 -3.53
C ALA A 189 -6.73 3.08 -3.95
N THR A 190 -6.14 3.77 -3.00
CA THR A 190 -5.13 4.83 -3.17
C THR A 190 -3.81 4.33 -3.77
N TRP A 191 -3.62 3.00 -3.79
CA TRP A 191 -2.40 2.31 -4.21
C TRP A 191 -2.68 1.41 -5.45
N PRO A 192 -1.70 1.15 -6.34
CA PRO A 192 -0.30 1.61 -6.37
C PRO A 192 -0.15 3.09 -6.68
N THR A 193 0.75 3.76 -5.95
CA THR A 193 1.17 5.13 -6.25
C THR A 193 2.40 5.13 -7.15
N ARG A 194 2.74 6.28 -7.75
CA ARG A 194 3.96 6.42 -8.56
C ARG A 194 5.21 6.20 -7.71
N GLU A 195 5.13 6.56 -6.44
CA GLU A 195 6.19 6.38 -5.45
C GLU A 195 6.32 4.91 -5.05
N ALA A 196 5.24 4.13 -5.10
CA ALA A 196 5.28 2.68 -4.92
C ALA A 196 5.87 1.94 -6.14
N GLN A 197 6.04 2.62 -7.28
CA GLN A 197 6.70 2.10 -8.48
C GLN A 197 8.23 2.08 -8.35
N VAL A 198 8.77 1.80 -7.17
CA VAL A 198 10.18 1.40 -7.05
C VAL A 198 10.25 -0.05 -7.48
N SER A 199 10.10 -0.31 -8.78
CA SER A 199 10.12 -1.67 -9.33
C SER A 199 11.44 -2.34 -8.90
N PRO A 200 11.39 -3.37 -8.03
CA PRO A 200 12.56 -4.14 -7.64
C PRO A 200 13.29 -4.72 -8.86
N CYS A 201 12.51 -5.01 -9.90
CA CYS A 201 12.90 -5.77 -11.08
C CYS A 201 13.92 -5.08 -12.00
N SER A 202 14.31 -3.82 -11.76
CA SER A 202 15.39 -3.20 -12.54
C SER A 202 16.76 -3.29 -11.88
N LEU A 203 16.82 -3.61 -10.58
CA LEU A 203 18.08 -3.67 -9.86
C LEU A 203 18.70 -5.05 -10.01
N ARG A 204 19.85 -5.12 -10.67
CA ARG A 204 20.64 -6.35 -10.79
C ARG A 204 21.68 -6.41 -9.67
N LEU A 205 21.96 -7.61 -9.16
CA LEU A 205 23.09 -7.80 -8.26
C LEU A 205 24.38 -7.34 -8.97
N GLY A 206 25.21 -6.59 -8.26
CA GLY A 206 26.39 -5.92 -8.81
C GLY A 206 26.13 -4.51 -9.36
N GLU A 207 24.88 -4.03 -9.41
CA GLU A 207 24.61 -2.66 -9.86
C GLU A 207 24.98 -1.60 -8.83
N ARG A 208 25.35 -0.44 -9.37
CA ARG A 208 25.61 0.78 -8.62
C ARG A 208 24.28 1.40 -8.17
N VAL A 209 24.13 1.57 -6.88
CA VAL A 209 22.91 2.08 -6.26
C VAL A 209 23.22 3.21 -5.28
N GLU A 210 22.28 4.12 -5.12
CA GLU A 210 22.22 5.09 -4.04
C GLU A 210 21.27 4.53 -2.98
N VAL A 211 21.72 4.45 -1.73
CA VAL A 211 20.91 4.00 -0.61
C VAL A 211 20.76 5.09 0.42
N GLU A 212 19.53 5.30 0.89
CA GLU A 212 19.24 6.15 2.04
C GLU A 212 19.34 5.34 3.35
N TYR A 213 20.24 5.76 4.23
CA TYR A 213 20.47 5.17 5.56
C TYR A 213 20.60 6.27 6.59
N GLU A 214 19.79 6.22 7.65
CA GLU A 214 19.75 7.24 8.73
C GLU A 214 19.58 8.69 8.21
N GLY A 215 18.84 8.86 7.10
CA GLY A 215 18.58 10.17 6.48
C GLY A 215 19.70 10.68 5.57
N GLU A 216 20.81 9.95 5.48
CA GLU A 216 21.92 10.25 4.57
C GLU A 216 21.93 9.30 3.37
N LYS A 217 22.49 9.77 2.26
CA LYS A 217 22.59 9.01 1.01
C LYS A 217 24.00 8.50 0.80
N TYR A 218 24.12 7.21 0.52
CA TYR A 218 25.39 6.54 0.28
C TYR A 218 25.38 5.83 -1.07
N LEU A 219 26.48 5.92 -1.81
CA LEU A 219 26.69 5.11 -3.01
C LEU A 219 27.22 3.73 -2.61
N GLY A 220 26.77 2.70 -3.32
CA GLY A 220 27.18 1.34 -3.06
C GLY A 220 26.87 0.38 -4.19
N ILE A 221 27.23 -0.88 -3.98
CA ILE A 221 26.93 -1.97 -4.90
C ILE A 221 25.90 -2.89 -4.26
N LEU A 222 24.79 -3.14 -4.97
CA LEU A 222 23.78 -4.07 -4.53
C LEU A 222 24.34 -5.50 -4.54
N TYR A 223 24.37 -6.15 -3.38
CA TYR A 223 25.00 -7.46 -3.22
C TYR A 223 23.99 -8.60 -3.15
N SER A 224 22.89 -8.42 -2.41
CA SER A 224 21.80 -9.39 -2.32
C SER A 224 20.45 -8.72 -2.06
N LEU A 225 19.38 -9.40 -2.44
CA LEU A 225 17.99 -9.06 -2.13
C LEU A 225 17.34 -10.28 -1.47
N ASP A 226 16.66 -10.07 -0.35
CA ASP A 226 15.91 -11.14 0.31
C ASP A 226 14.45 -11.19 -0.14
N ALA A 227 13.73 -12.24 0.27
CA ALA A 227 12.31 -12.44 -0.04
C ALA A 227 11.39 -11.41 0.64
N TYR A 228 11.89 -10.65 1.61
CA TYR A 228 11.14 -9.63 2.34
C TYR A 228 11.37 -8.21 1.75
N GLY A 229 12.11 -8.10 0.64
CA GLY A 229 12.41 -6.82 0.01
C GLY A 229 13.50 -6.02 0.74
N MET A 230 14.35 -6.68 1.53
CA MET A 230 15.55 -6.06 2.09
C MET A 230 16.72 -6.21 1.14
N ALA A 231 17.41 -5.11 0.88
CA ALA A 231 18.62 -5.03 0.09
C ALA A 231 19.85 -4.97 0.99
N SER A 232 20.82 -5.85 0.73
CA SER A 232 22.16 -5.75 1.30
C SER A 232 23.07 -5.05 0.31
N ILE A 233 23.62 -3.92 0.71
CA ILE A 233 24.39 -3.01 -0.13
C ILE A 233 25.77 -2.83 0.49
N LYS A 234 26.81 -3.01 -0.32
CA LYS A 234 28.17 -2.66 0.06
C LYS A 234 28.37 -1.18 -0.28
N CYS A 235 28.18 -0.30 0.69
CA CYS A 235 28.41 1.14 0.51
C CYS A 235 29.90 1.43 0.38
N ASP A 236 30.28 2.46 -0.38
CA ASP A 236 31.69 2.82 -0.54
C ASP A 236 32.31 3.40 0.73
N ALA A 237 31.48 4.02 1.56
CA ALA A 237 31.88 4.58 2.84
C ALA A 237 31.96 3.52 3.96
N ASP A 238 31.45 2.30 3.73
CA ASP A 238 31.46 1.24 4.73
C ASP A 238 32.85 0.62 4.86
N PRO A 239 33.35 0.36 6.09
CA PRO A 239 34.58 -0.40 6.30
C PRO A 239 34.52 -1.80 5.67
N PRO A 240 35.66 -2.42 5.35
CA PRO A 240 35.69 -3.77 4.82
C PRO A 240 34.93 -4.77 5.72
N GLY A 241 34.02 -5.54 5.13
CA GLY A 241 33.20 -6.53 5.83
C GLY A 241 31.89 -6.00 6.43
N VAL A 242 31.63 -4.70 6.33
CA VAL A 242 30.35 -4.09 6.72
C VAL A 242 29.43 -3.99 5.49
N MET A 243 28.15 -4.27 5.69
CA MET A 243 27.11 -4.11 4.67
C MET A 243 25.92 -3.38 5.27
N THR A 244 25.38 -2.44 4.50
CA THR A 244 24.16 -1.72 4.84
C THR A 244 22.97 -2.54 4.39
N VAL A 245 22.08 -2.88 5.32
CA VAL A 245 20.83 -3.61 5.04
C VAL A 245 19.67 -2.64 5.20
N THR A 246 18.93 -2.40 4.11
CA THR A 246 17.84 -1.43 4.06
C THR A 246 16.66 -1.98 3.27
N PRO A 247 15.42 -1.52 3.50
CA PRO A 247 14.31 -1.83 2.59
C PRO A 247 14.61 -1.33 1.17
N LEU A 248 14.24 -2.10 0.15
CA LEU A 248 14.47 -1.78 -1.26
C LEU A 248 13.84 -0.44 -1.69
N SER A 249 12.79 0.00 -1.00
CA SER A 249 12.18 1.33 -1.18
C SER A 249 13.15 2.49 -0.91
N ARG A 250 14.23 2.26 -0.16
CA ARG A 250 15.29 3.23 0.12
C ARG A 250 16.48 3.13 -0.83
N VAL A 251 16.38 2.30 -1.86
CA VAL A 251 17.44 2.04 -2.82
C VAL A 251 17.03 2.61 -4.17
N LYS A 252 17.87 3.48 -4.72
CA LYS A 252 17.66 4.12 -6.01
C LYS A 252 18.77 3.67 -6.95
N ARG A 253 18.41 3.37 -8.19
CA ARG A 253 19.39 3.10 -9.25
C ARG A 253 20.12 4.39 -9.59
N VAL A 254 21.45 4.36 -9.59
CA VAL A 254 22.23 5.51 -10.06
C VAL A 254 22.23 5.47 -11.58
N SER A 255 21.74 6.53 -12.21
CA SER A 255 21.80 6.62 -13.67
C SER A 255 23.27 6.65 -14.11
N THR A 256 23.65 5.78 -15.05
CA THR A 256 25.04 5.63 -15.49
C THR A 256 25.62 6.93 -16.09
N ALA A 257 24.78 7.91 -16.39
CA ALA A 257 25.17 9.22 -16.89
C ALA A 257 25.95 10.07 -15.87
N GLU A 258 25.80 9.82 -14.57
CA GLU A 258 26.44 10.63 -13.52
C GLU A 258 27.69 9.96 -12.92
N CYS A 259 27.95 8.69 -13.24
CA CYS A 259 29.20 8.04 -12.89
C CYS A 259 30.29 8.46 -13.87
N LEU A 260 31.00 9.55 -13.55
CA LEU A 260 32.34 9.75 -14.08
C LEU A 260 33.16 8.48 -13.81
N PRO A 261 33.87 7.93 -14.81
CA PRO A 261 34.64 6.72 -14.62
C PRO A 261 35.71 6.98 -13.55
N CYS A 262 35.48 6.46 -12.33
CA CYS A 262 36.58 6.25 -11.40
C CYS A 262 37.54 5.31 -12.11
N THR A 263 38.70 5.85 -12.49
CA THR A 263 39.81 5.13 -13.09
C THR A 263 40.03 3.84 -12.32
N ALA A 264 39.70 2.72 -12.97
CA ALA A 264 39.96 1.39 -12.48
C ALA A 264 41.48 1.20 -12.40
N GLN A 265 42.05 1.51 -11.24
CA GLN A 265 43.37 1.04 -10.84
C GLN A 265 43.16 0.07 -9.68
N ASP A 266 43.66 -1.15 -9.91
CA ASP A 266 43.80 -2.27 -8.98
C ASP A 266 42.54 -3.02 -8.53
N VAL A 267 41.97 -3.80 -9.46
CA VAL A 267 41.42 -5.12 -9.10
C VAL A 267 42.21 -6.17 -9.86
N VAL A 268 43.25 -6.68 -9.19
CA VAL A 268 44.03 -7.83 -9.63
C VAL A 268 43.12 -9.06 -9.67
N GLY A 269 43.04 -9.66 -10.88
CA GLY A 269 42.53 -10.97 -11.25
C GLY A 269 41.80 -11.82 -10.20
N ILE A 270 40.47 -11.86 -10.30
CA ILE A 270 39.71 -13.07 -9.99
C ILE A 270 39.19 -13.61 -11.33
N SER A 271 39.87 -14.64 -11.82
CA SER A 271 39.43 -15.45 -12.95
C SER A 271 38.17 -16.21 -12.53
N VAL A 272 37.03 -15.87 -13.13
CA VAL A 272 35.80 -16.65 -12.99
C VAL A 272 35.80 -17.69 -14.10
N SER A 273 36.36 -18.86 -13.82
CA SER A 273 36.15 -20.08 -14.57
C SER A 273 35.90 -21.21 -13.58
N ALA A 274 34.77 -21.90 -13.78
CA ALA A 274 34.27 -23.07 -13.07
C ALA A 274 33.74 -22.84 -11.65
N MET A 275 32.40 -22.77 -11.53
CA MET A 275 31.66 -23.27 -10.36
C MET A 275 30.17 -23.41 -10.70
N THR A 276 29.84 -24.48 -11.43
CA THR A 276 28.59 -25.20 -11.22
C THR A 276 28.95 -26.44 -10.42
N ASP A 277 28.11 -26.75 -9.42
CA ASP A 277 28.18 -27.88 -8.47
C ASP A 277 29.07 -27.64 -7.23
N ILE A 278 28.41 -27.23 -6.14
CA ILE A 278 28.58 -27.73 -4.75
C ILE A 278 27.40 -27.18 -3.95
N VAL A 279 26.42 -28.05 -3.72
CA VAL A 279 25.44 -27.91 -2.64
C VAL A 279 26.00 -28.74 -1.49
N ASP A 280 26.57 -28.09 -0.48
CA ASP A 280 26.60 -28.61 0.89
C ASP A 280 27.15 -27.58 1.90
N SER A 281 26.34 -27.31 2.92
CA SER A 281 26.63 -26.78 4.25
C SER A 281 27.94 -25.99 4.46
N VAL A 282 27.82 -24.65 4.47
CA VAL A 282 28.83 -23.75 5.07
C VAL A 282 28.40 -23.37 6.50
N PRO A 283 29.25 -23.58 7.53
CA PRO A 283 28.96 -23.15 8.89
C PRO A 283 29.06 -21.62 9.01
N GLY A 284 28.18 -21.04 9.83
CA GLY A 284 27.83 -19.62 9.85
C GLY A 284 29.01 -18.64 9.88
N ARG A 285 29.13 -17.84 8.82
CA ARG A 285 29.84 -16.56 8.86
C ARG A 285 28.97 -15.55 9.60
N GLN A 286 29.41 -15.13 10.79
CA GLN A 286 28.82 -14.01 11.51
C GLN A 286 29.05 -12.71 10.72
N MET A 287 28.06 -12.30 9.93
CA MET A 287 28.02 -10.95 9.36
C MET A 287 27.75 -9.96 10.49
N HIS A 288 28.68 -9.02 10.69
CA HIS A 288 28.49 -7.92 11.63
C HIS A 288 27.47 -6.94 11.05
N ARG A 289 26.22 -7.06 11.51
CA ARG A 289 25.14 -6.15 11.16
C ARG A 289 25.32 -4.85 11.93
N ARG A 290 25.38 -3.73 11.22
CA ARG A 290 25.34 -2.40 11.85
C ARG A 290 23.90 -2.14 12.33
N THR A 291 23.62 -2.50 13.57
CA THR A 291 22.42 -2.05 14.31
C THR A 291 22.89 -1.03 15.34
N ARG A 292 22.77 0.26 15.04
CA ARG A 292 22.87 1.27 16.11
C ARG A 292 21.54 1.30 16.83
N SER A 293 21.56 0.95 18.10
CA SER A 293 20.44 1.14 19.01
C SER A 293 20.29 2.64 19.24
N SER A 294 19.22 3.23 18.72
CA SER A 294 18.79 4.58 19.09
C SER A 294 18.37 4.54 20.55
N ALA A 295 19.28 4.85 21.47
CA ALA A 295 18.90 5.18 22.83
C ALA A 295 18.34 6.61 22.80
N LEU A 296 17.01 6.70 22.84
CA LEU A 296 16.28 7.90 23.28
C LEU A 296 16.27 7.92 24.81
#